data_AF-A0A453T140-F1
#
_entry.id   AF-A0A453T140-F1
#
_cell.length_a   1.000
_cell.length_b   1.000
_cell.length_c   1.000
_cell.angle_alpha   90.00
_cell.angle_beta   90.00
_cell.angle_gamma   90.00
#
_symmetry.space_group_name_H-M   'P 1'
#
loop_
_entity.id
_entity.type
_entity.pdbx_description
1 polymer ?
#
loop_
_entity_poly.entity_id
_entity_poly.type
_entity_poly.pdbx_seq_one_letter_code
_entity_poly.pdbx_strand_id
1 'polypeptide(L)'
;MVDGNGLLHPRGFGLACHLGVLADLPTIGVGKNLHHVDGLDQSEVRKQLEGKGNCNKECISLTGQSGTTWGAAMCSCPGSSRPIYISVGHRISLDSAIGIVKYCCRYRVPEPTRQADIRSKVFLQKHQRLQQ
;
A
#
# COMPACT_ATOMS: atom_id res chain seq x y z
N MET A 1 5.56 -8.39 2.25
CA MET A 1 4.96 -7.04 2.06
C MET A 1 6.04 -6.10 1.62
N VAL A 2 5.77 -5.24 0.63
CA VAL A 2 6.75 -4.33 0.02
C VAL A 2 6.27 -2.90 0.20
N ASP A 3 7.15 -1.99 0.63
CA ASP A 3 6.86 -0.54 0.67
C ASP A 3 6.94 0.02 -0.75
N GLY A 4 5.80 -0.01 -1.46
CA GLY A 4 5.70 0.26 -2.89
C GLY A 4 4.49 -0.43 -3.50
N ASN A 5 4.20 -0.13 -4.75
CA ASN A 5 3.01 -0.65 -5.41
C ASN A 5 3.26 -1.99 -6.13
N GLY A 6 2.20 -2.77 -6.29
CA GLY A 6 2.11 -3.92 -7.17
C GLY A 6 1.39 -3.56 -8.47
N LEU A 7 0.22 -4.17 -8.71
CA LEU A 7 -0.60 -3.91 -9.90
C LEU A 7 -1.01 -2.44 -10.03
N LEU A 8 -1.17 -1.72 -8.92
CA LEU A 8 -1.48 -0.28 -8.85
C LEU A 8 -0.29 0.57 -9.33
N HIS A 9 0.03 0.46 -10.60
CA HIS A 9 1.16 1.06 -11.27
C HIS A 9 0.76 1.43 -12.70
N PRO A 10 1.28 2.53 -13.30
CA PRO A 10 0.86 2.95 -14.66
C PRO A 10 1.02 1.87 -15.74
N ARG A 11 1.96 0.94 -15.55
CA ARG A 11 2.21 -0.21 -16.44
C ARG A 11 1.67 -1.54 -15.90
N GLY A 12 0.86 -1.54 -14.84
CA GLY A 12 0.36 -2.75 -14.19
C GLY A 12 1.42 -3.62 -13.51
N PHE A 13 2.66 -3.16 -13.41
CA PHE A 13 3.78 -3.95 -12.90
C PHE A 13 4.71 -3.09 -12.02
N GLY A 14 4.33 -2.95 -10.74
CA GLY A 14 5.13 -2.23 -9.75
C GLY A 14 6.22 -3.09 -9.09
N LEU A 15 6.94 -2.49 -8.14
CA LEU A 15 8.04 -3.15 -7.41
C LEU A 15 7.60 -4.43 -6.70
N ALA A 16 6.40 -4.44 -6.11
CA ALA A 16 5.89 -5.62 -5.42
C ALA A 16 5.64 -6.79 -6.39
N CYS A 17 5.14 -6.51 -7.59
CA CYS A 17 4.98 -7.50 -8.65
C CYS A 17 6.33 -8.02 -9.12
N HIS A 18 7.26 -7.10 -9.41
CA HIS A 18 8.59 -7.45 -9.90
C HIS A 18 9.35 -8.35 -8.92
N LEU A 19 9.40 -7.97 -7.64
CA LEU A 19 10.04 -8.78 -6.61
C LEU A 19 9.35 -10.15 -6.45
N GLY A 20 8.02 -10.16 -6.47
CA GLY A 20 7.25 -11.40 -6.27
C GLY A 20 7.47 -12.41 -7.38
N VAL A 21 7.49 -11.95 -8.65
CA VAL A 21 7.77 -12.81 -9.81
C VAL A 21 9.19 -13.35 -9.77
N LEU A 22 10.19 -12.50 -9.50
CA LEU A 22 11.59 -12.94 -9.47
C LEU A 22 11.88 -13.92 -8.33
N ALA A 23 11.24 -13.73 -7.17
CA ALA A 23 11.45 -14.58 -6.00
C ALA A 23 10.50 -15.79 -5.93
N ASP A 24 9.51 -15.90 -6.82
CA ASP A 24 8.38 -16.83 -6.74
C ASP A 24 7.70 -16.86 -5.35
N LEU A 25 7.48 -15.67 -4.78
CA LEU A 25 6.88 -15.52 -3.45
C LEU A 25 5.61 -14.68 -3.51
N PRO A 26 4.59 -15.00 -2.68
CA PRO A 26 3.44 -14.14 -2.52
C PRO A 26 3.84 -12.74 -2.04
N THR A 27 3.49 -11.71 -2.80
CA THR A 27 3.83 -10.33 -2.47
C THR A 27 2.60 -9.42 -2.47
N ILE A 28 2.63 -8.46 -1.55
CA ILE A 28 1.61 -7.42 -1.38
C ILE A 28 2.34 -6.09 -1.47
N GLY A 29 1.86 -5.21 -2.34
CA GLY A 29 2.32 -3.83 -2.43
C GLY A 29 1.53 -2.94 -1.47
N VAL A 30 2.23 -2.21 -0.61
CA VAL A 30 1.65 -1.22 0.30
C VAL A 30 2.29 0.13 0.02
N GLY A 31 1.55 1.00 -0.68
CA GLY A 31 1.95 2.35 -1.02
C GLY A 31 1.44 3.40 -0.02
N LYS A 32 2.26 4.43 0.24
CA LYS A 32 1.87 5.60 1.06
C LYS A 32 1.18 6.70 0.24
N ASN A 33 1.32 6.66 -1.08
CA ASN A 33 0.78 7.60 -2.05
C ASN A 33 0.08 6.83 -3.18
N LEU A 34 -0.97 7.42 -3.75
CA LEU A 34 -1.66 6.85 -4.90
C LEU A 34 -0.88 7.19 -6.16
N HIS A 35 -0.66 6.21 -7.04
CA HIS A 35 -0.19 6.50 -8.39
C HIS A 35 -1.39 6.84 -9.26
N HIS A 36 -1.24 7.83 -10.13
CA HIS A 36 -2.27 8.14 -11.12
C HIS A 36 -2.29 7.02 -12.17
N VAL A 37 -3.33 6.19 -12.11
CA VAL A 37 -3.50 5.01 -12.96
C VAL A 37 -4.96 4.97 -13.39
N ASP A 38 -5.22 4.83 -14.69
CA ASP A 38 -6.58 4.59 -15.20
C ASP A 38 -7.61 5.61 -14.71
N GLY A 39 -7.22 6.90 -14.68
CA GLY A 39 -8.05 8.01 -14.22
C GLY A 39 -8.27 8.08 -12.69
N LEU A 40 -7.61 7.23 -11.90
CA LEU A 40 -7.66 7.30 -10.44
C LEU A 40 -6.94 8.55 -9.94
N ASP A 41 -7.68 9.44 -9.29
CA ASP A 41 -7.13 10.62 -8.63
C ASP A 41 -7.16 10.49 -7.10
N GLN A 42 -6.12 11.00 -6.46
CA GLN A 42 -5.96 10.95 -5.02
C GLN A 42 -6.98 11.83 -4.30
N SER A 43 -7.37 12.96 -4.89
CA SER A 43 -8.32 13.88 -4.28
C SER A 43 -9.71 13.25 -4.15
N GLU A 44 -10.15 12.57 -5.21
CA GLU A 44 -11.43 11.87 -5.25
C GLU A 44 -11.47 10.70 -4.27
N VAL A 45 -10.41 9.88 -4.24
CA VAL A 45 -10.31 8.76 -3.29
C VAL A 45 -10.34 9.25 -1.84
N ARG A 46 -9.68 10.38 -1.52
CA ARG A 46 -9.72 10.95 -0.17
C ARG A 46 -11.12 11.45 0.20
N LYS A 47 -11.80 12.18 -0.69
CA LYS A 47 -13.18 12.63 -0.46
C LYS A 47 -14.12 11.45 -0.22
N GLN A 48 -13.96 10.36 -0.97
CA GLN A 48 -14.77 9.15 -0.78
C GLN A 48 -14.48 8.43 0.55
N LEU A 49 -13.27 8.54 1.07
CA LEU A 49 -12.92 8.04 2.41
C LEU A 49 -13.49 8.92 3.52
N GLU A 50 -13.44 10.25 3.35
CA GLU A 50 -13.95 11.23 4.33
C GLU A 50 -15.49 11.23 4.40
N GLY A 51 -16.17 11.09 3.25
CA GLY A 51 -17.63 11.09 3.16
C GLY A 51 -18.30 9.82 3.70
N LYS A 52 -17.57 8.70 3.82
CA LYS A 52 -18.08 7.44 4.39
C LYS A 52 -17.89 7.41 5.91
N GLY A 53 -18.50 8.39 6.57
CA GLY A 53 -18.52 8.49 8.03
C GLY A 53 -19.01 7.20 8.70
N ASN A 54 -18.14 6.64 9.54
CA ASN A 54 -18.46 5.82 10.71
C ASN A 54 -19.16 4.45 10.55
N CYS A 55 -19.32 3.89 9.35
CA CYS A 55 -19.94 2.57 9.19
C CYS A 55 -19.11 1.62 8.32
N ASN A 56 -18.34 0.74 8.98
CA ASN A 56 -17.83 -0.56 8.50
C ASN A 56 -17.07 -0.63 7.16
N LYS A 57 -16.68 0.49 6.55
CA LYS A 57 -15.91 0.51 5.29
C LYS A 57 -14.55 1.15 5.51
N GLU A 58 -13.72 0.53 6.35
CA GLU A 58 -12.29 0.89 6.56
C GLU A 58 -11.44 0.80 5.28
N CYS A 59 -11.99 0.19 4.22
CA CYS A 59 -11.34 -0.07 2.95
C CYS A 59 -12.27 0.27 1.77
N ILE A 60 -11.72 0.91 0.74
CA ILE A 60 -12.41 1.26 -0.52
C ILE A 60 -11.64 0.64 -1.68
N SER A 61 -12.33 -0.11 -2.55
CA SER A 61 -11.74 -0.64 -3.78
C SER A 61 -11.46 0.50 -4.77
N LEU A 62 -10.27 0.46 -5.37
CA LEU A 62 -9.80 1.43 -6.37
C LEU A 62 -10.09 0.89 -7.76
N THR A 63 -11.28 1.21 -8.27
CA THR A 63 -11.69 0.86 -9.62
C THR A 63 -11.43 2.03 -10.54
N GLY A 64 -10.62 1.82 -11.58
CA GLY A 64 -10.32 2.86 -12.56
C GLY A 64 -11.44 3.02 -13.60
N GLN A 65 -11.27 3.96 -14.52
CA GLN A 65 -12.25 4.28 -15.55
C GLN A 65 -12.54 3.11 -16.49
N SER A 66 -11.55 2.21 -16.69
CA SER A 66 -11.73 0.98 -17.46
C SER A 66 -12.64 -0.06 -16.80
N GLY A 67 -13.03 0.14 -15.54
CA GLY A 67 -13.73 -0.86 -14.73
C GLY A 67 -12.79 -1.87 -14.04
N THR A 68 -11.48 -1.78 -14.28
CA THR A 68 -10.48 -2.65 -13.63
C THR A 68 -10.25 -2.22 -12.19
N THR A 69 -10.28 -3.18 -11.25
CA THR A 69 -9.88 -2.93 -9.85
C THR A 69 -8.38 -3.07 -9.70
N TRP A 70 -7.69 -1.94 -9.46
CA TRP A 70 -6.24 -1.86 -9.36
C TRP A 70 -5.71 -2.16 -7.95
N GLY A 71 -6.56 -2.03 -6.95
CA GLY A 71 -6.19 -2.22 -5.55
C GLY A 71 -7.27 -1.70 -4.61
N ALA A 72 -6.87 -1.34 -3.39
CA ALA A 72 -7.76 -0.76 -2.41
C ALA A 72 -7.06 0.34 -1.59
N ALA A 73 -7.79 1.36 -1.17
CA ALA A 73 -7.35 2.34 -0.21
C ALA A 73 -7.91 2.00 1.17
N MET A 74 -7.05 2.00 2.18
CA MET A 74 -7.41 1.63 3.55
C MET A 74 -6.94 2.69 4.54
N CYS A 75 -7.81 3.04 5.49
CA CYS A 75 -7.46 3.87 6.63
C CYS A 75 -7.17 2.96 7.84
N SER A 76 -5.89 2.70 8.11
CA SER A 76 -5.48 1.67 9.08
C SER A 76 -5.73 2.00 10.55
N CYS A 77 -5.95 3.28 10.90
CA CYS A 77 -6.14 3.68 12.30
C CYS A 77 -7.27 4.72 12.41
N PRO A 78 -8.07 4.67 13.49
CA PRO A 78 -9.01 5.74 13.83
C PRO A 78 -8.27 7.06 13.95
N GLY A 79 -8.70 8.08 13.20
CA GLY A 79 -8.07 9.41 13.18
C GLY A 79 -6.91 9.59 12.19
N SER A 80 -6.53 8.57 11.41
CA SER A 80 -5.55 8.76 10.33
C SER A 80 -6.21 9.39 9.10
N SER A 81 -5.84 10.63 8.78
CA SER A 81 -6.30 11.33 7.56
C SER A 81 -5.60 10.85 6.28
N ARG A 82 -4.56 10.02 6.41
CA ARG A 82 -3.72 9.60 5.29
C ARG A 82 -3.84 8.10 5.04
N PRO A 83 -4.61 7.66 4.03
CA PRO A 83 -4.74 6.24 3.74
C PRO A 83 -3.42 5.61 3.30
N ILE A 84 -3.39 4.29 3.32
CA ILE A 84 -2.45 3.45 2.61
C ILE A 84 -3.15 2.82 1.41
N TYR A 85 -2.39 2.51 0.38
CA TYR A 85 -2.88 1.94 -0.88
C TYR A 85 -2.34 0.52 -1.02
N ILE A 86 -3.23 -0.45 -1.00
CA ILE A 86 -2.94 -1.87 -1.05
C ILE A 86 -3.15 -2.33 -2.49
N SER A 87 -2.20 -3.08 -3.03
CA SER A 87 -2.31 -3.67 -4.35
C SER A 87 -1.69 -5.06 -4.37
N VAL A 88 -2.22 -5.91 -5.24
CA VAL A 88 -1.70 -7.26 -5.45
C VAL A 88 -0.28 -7.16 -6.03
N GLY A 89 0.66 -7.91 -5.46
CA GLY A 89 1.99 -8.07 -6.02
C GLY A 89 2.06 -9.33 -6.88
N HIS A 90 2.11 -10.50 -6.24
CA HIS A 90 2.24 -11.80 -6.89
C HIS A 90 1.56 -12.90 -6.06
N ARG A 91 0.95 -13.90 -6.72
CA ARG A 91 0.34 -15.12 -6.13
C ARG A 91 -0.56 -14.87 -4.90
N ILE A 92 -1.31 -13.77 -4.89
CA ILE A 92 -2.28 -13.46 -3.83
C ILE A 92 -3.49 -12.71 -4.40
N SER A 93 -4.68 -12.98 -3.88
CA SER A 93 -5.89 -12.20 -4.19
C SER A 93 -5.87 -10.85 -3.46
N LEU A 94 -6.61 -9.88 -3.99
CA LEU A 94 -6.75 -8.57 -3.36
C LEU A 94 -7.39 -8.66 -1.96
N ASP A 95 -8.45 -9.46 -1.81
CA ASP A 95 -9.15 -9.62 -0.52
C ASP A 95 -8.25 -10.21 0.56
N SER A 96 -7.50 -11.26 0.22
CA SER A 96 -6.53 -11.85 1.16
C SER A 96 -5.41 -10.87 1.49
N ALA A 97 -4.94 -10.09 0.52
CA ALA A 97 -3.94 -9.06 0.75
C ALA A 97 -4.45 -7.97 1.73
N ILE A 98 -5.69 -7.50 1.55
CA ILE A 98 -6.33 -6.52 2.45
C ILE A 98 -6.43 -7.10 3.86
N GLY A 99 -6.90 -8.34 3.99
CA GLY A 99 -7.00 -9.03 5.28
C GLY A 99 -5.66 -9.09 6.02
N ILE A 100 -4.60 -9.57 5.34
CA ILE A 100 -3.25 -9.68 5.91
C ILE A 100 -2.71 -8.31 6.33
N VAL A 101 -2.85 -7.30 5.47
CA VAL A 101 -2.42 -5.93 5.77
C VAL A 101 -3.12 -5.42 7.01
N LYS A 102 -4.45 -5.61 7.11
CA LYS A 102 -5.24 -5.20 8.27
C LYS A 102 -4.78 -5.85 9.56
N TYR A 103 -4.51 -7.16 9.56
CA TYR A 103 -3.95 -7.84 10.74
C TYR A 103 -2.55 -7.35 11.12
N CYS A 104 -1.76 -6.87 10.16
CA CYS A 104 -0.42 -6.36 10.39
C CYS A 104 -0.37 -4.87 10.78
N CYS A 105 -1.50 -4.15 10.72
CA CYS A 105 -1.59 -2.72 11.02
C CYS A 105 -1.83 -2.47 12.51
N ARG A 106 -0.74 -2.23 13.26
CA ARG A 106 -0.81 -1.61 14.61
C ARG A 106 -0.78 -0.08 14.56
N TYR A 107 -0.23 0.45 13.48
CA TYR A 107 -0.11 1.88 13.17
C TYR A 107 -0.58 2.13 11.74
N ARG A 108 -0.46 3.36 11.24
CA ARG A 108 -0.80 3.71 9.84
C ARG A 108 -0.16 2.76 8.83
N VAL A 109 1.14 2.50 9.00
CA VAL A 109 1.92 1.61 8.14
C VAL A 109 2.02 0.23 8.82
N PRO A 110 1.83 -0.87 8.08
CA PRO A 110 1.94 -2.22 8.62
C PRO A 110 3.28 -2.46 9.33
N GLU A 111 3.27 -3.24 10.40
CA GLU A 111 4.46 -3.48 11.21
C GLU A 111 5.66 -4.02 10.42
N PRO A 112 5.52 -4.96 9.45
CA PRO A 112 6.65 -5.45 8.67
C PRO A 112 7.37 -4.36 7.86
N THR A 113 6.61 -3.51 7.15
CA THR A 113 7.19 -2.42 6.34
C THR A 113 7.69 -1.27 7.22
N ARG A 114 7.02 -1.01 8.35
CA ARG A 114 7.46 -0.04 9.36
C ARG A 114 8.82 -0.41 9.95
N GLN A 115 9.00 -1.67 10.34
CA GLN A 115 10.28 -2.15 10.90
C GLN A 115 11.41 -2.12 9.87
N ALA A 116 11.12 -2.42 8.61
CA ALA A 116 12.08 -2.30 7.52
C ALA A 116 12.56 -0.84 7.34
N ASP A 117 11.64 0.13 7.33
CA ASP A 117 11.95 1.57 7.23
C ASP A 117 12.75 2.10 8.42
N ILE A 118 12.42 1.66 9.65
CA ILE A 118 13.19 2.04 10.85
C ILE A 118 14.63 1.53 10.75
N ARG A 119 14.81 0.25 10.40
CA ARG A 119 16.14 -0.37 10.32
C ARG A 119 17.00 0.24 9.21
N SER A 120 16.42 0.54 8.05
CA SER A 120 17.16 1.18 6.96
C SER A 120 17.64 2.58 7.36
N LYS A 121 16.80 3.38 8.04
CA LYS A 121 17.18 4.70 8.57
C LYS A 121 18.27 4.63 9.63
N VAL A 122 18.17 3.70 10.57
CA VAL A 122 19.22 3.47 11.60
C VAL A 122 20.55 3.09 10.94
N PHE A 123 20.51 2.24 9.91
CA PHE A 123 21.70 1.85 9.16
C PHE A 123 22.36 3.05 8.47
N LEU A 124 21.60 3.89 7.78
CA LEU A 124 22.10 5.10 7.12
C LEU A 124 22.73 6.09 8.11
N GLN A 125 22.08 6.33 9.25
CA GLN A 125 22.60 7.24 10.28
C GLN A 125 23.94 6.77 10.85
N LYS A 126 24.12 5.45 11.06
CA LYS A 126 25.39 4.90 11.54
C LYS A 126 26.50 5.05 10.50
N HIS A 127 26.22 4.76 9.23
CA HIS A 127 27.23 4.82 8.18
C HIS A 127 27.62 6.26 7.80
N GLN A 128 26.69 7.20 7.83
CA GLN A 128 27.00 8.62 7.64
C GLN A 128 27.92 9.17 8.72
N ARG A 129 27.80 8.70 9.97
CA ARG A 129 28.70 9.07 11.08
C ARG A 129 30.08 8.43 11.01
N LEU A 130 30.24 7.33 10.27
CA LEU A 130 31.53 6.67 10.07
C LEU A 130 32.34 7.30 8.91
N GLN A 131 31.69 8.12 8.08
CA GLN A 131 32.31 8.82 6.95
C GLN A 131 32.62 10.30 7.25
N GLN A 132 32.38 10.76 8.48
CA GLN A 132 32.76 12.07 9.00
C GLN A 132 33.88 11.92 10.02
#